data_AF-A0AAW0IWC7-F1
#
_entry.id   AF-A0AAW0IWC7-F1
#
_cell.length_a   1.000
_cell.length_b   1.000
_cell.length_c   1.000
_cell.angle_alpha   90.00
_cell.angle_beta   90.00
_cell.angle_gamma   90.00
#
_symmetry.space_group_name_H-M   'P 1'
#
loop_
_entity.id
_entity.type
_entity.pdbx_description
1 polymer ?
#
loop_
_entity_poly.entity_id
_entity_poly.type
_entity_poly.pdbx_seq_one_letter_code
_entity_poly.pdbx_strand_id
1 'polypeptide(L)'
;MGEGRGDTYEGVSTDRLKLELLEEIHLKDVVHLSMLEIRHKIAELETSLNSDQGRPQHYQSAVFISGSEWKVRYETQLELNDQLEKQIVSLKEKMEKVRGNPSDRLSSIRAYEKMPVESLNTLLKQLEKEKRSLENQVKDYALKLEQESKAYHRTNNERRMYIAEISQVNSSDLGLSHPAKHTRQWKVSGLNQFSKRQQMDPLPRMKESLVKTYV
;
A
#
# COMPACT_ATOMS: atom_id res chain seq x y z
N MET A 1 -81.15 -58.32 -58.42
CA MET A 1 -81.75 -57.28 -57.54
C MET A 1 -81.47 -57.69 -56.12
N GLY A 2 -81.00 -56.76 -55.28
CA GLY A 2 -80.38 -57.04 -53.98
C GLY A 2 -81.36 -57.03 -52.82
N GLU A 3 -81.03 -57.83 -51.80
CA GLU A 3 -81.59 -57.71 -50.45
C GLU A 3 -80.43 -57.47 -49.48
N GLY A 4 -80.53 -56.32 -48.81
CA GLY A 4 -79.51 -55.74 -47.98
C GLY A 4 -79.33 -56.48 -46.67
N ARG A 5 -78.06 -56.73 -46.38
CA ARG A 5 -77.53 -57.01 -45.04
C ARG A 5 -77.90 -55.85 -44.11
N GLY A 6 -78.94 -56.03 -43.30
CA GLY A 6 -79.33 -55.13 -42.22
C GLY A 6 -78.90 -55.70 -40.87
N ASP A 7 -77.76 -55.25 -40.36
CA ASP A 7 -77.34 -55.50 -38.97
C ASP A 7 -78.39 -54.87 -38.03
N THR A 8 -79.04 -55.62 -37.14
CA THR A 8 -79.98 -55.00 -36.17
C THR A 8 -80.10 -55.78 -34.85
N TYR A 9 -79.16 -55.49 -33.94
CA TYR A 9 -79.29 -55.50 -32.47
C TYR A 9 -80.08 -56.65 -31.81
N GLU A 10 -79.65 -57.89 -31.97
CA GLU A 10 -80.15 -59.02 -31.18
C GLU A 10 -79.18 -59.29 -30.02
N GLY A 11 -79.49 -58.81 -28.81
CA GLY A 11 -78.66 -59.13 -27.63
C GLY A 11 -78.77 -58.23 -26.40
N VAL A 12 -79.53 -57.15 -26.45
CA VAL A 12 -79.77 -56.31 -25.27
C VAL A 12 -81.27 -56.25 -24.99
N SER A 13 -81.72 -57.05 -24.02
CA SER A 13 -83.06 -56.93 -23.47
C SER A 13 -83.26 -55.50 -22.95
N THR A 14 -84.43 -54.93 -23.15
CA THR A 14 -84.79 -53.60 -22.61
C THR A 14 -84.54 -53.50 -21.11
N ASP A 15 -84.65 -54.60 -20.38
CA ASP A 15 -84.36 -54.65 -18.95
C ASP A 15 -82.87 -54.57 -18.62
N ARG A 16 -81.98 -55.03 -19.51
CA ARG A 16 -80.54 -54.85 -19.38
C ARG A 16 -80.13 -53.39 -19.56
N LEU A 17 -80.71 -52.69 -20.54
CA LEU A 17 -80.47 -51.25 -20.72
C LEU A 17 -80.98 -50.43 -19.52
N LYS A 18 -82.10 -50.82 -18.92
CA LYS A 18 -82.60 -50.16 -17.70
C LYS A 18 -81.64 -50.35 -16.52
N LEU A 19 -81.05 -51.54 -16.38
CA LEU A 19 -80.08 -51.82 -15.33
C LEU A 19 -78.79 -51.00 -15.52
N GLU A 20 -78.22 -51.01 -16.73
CA GLU A 20 -77.03 -50.22 -17.07
C GLU A 20 -77.29 -48.71 -16.88
N LEU A 21 -78.49 -48.22 -17.24
CA LEU A 21 -78.88 -46.82 -16.98
C LEU A 21 -78.95 -46.49 -15.49
N LEU A 22 -79.45 -47.40 -14.65
CA LEU A 22 -79.50 -47.19 -13.19
C LEU A 22 -78.10 -47.18 -12.58
N GLU A 23 -77.21 -48.07 -13.03
CA GLU A 23 -75.80 -48.07 -12.61
C GLU A 23 -75.09 -46.78 -13.04
N GLU A 24 -75.28 -46.33 -14.27
CA GLU A 24 -74.71 -45.08 -14.77
C GLU A 24 -75.22 -43.86 -13.99
N ILE A 25 -76.52 -43.83 -13.64
CA ILE A 25 -77.09 -42.77 -12.77
C ILE A 25 -76.41 -42.79 -11.40
N HIS A 26 -76.24 -43.97 -10.79
CA HIS A 26 -75.59 -44.09 -9.49
C HIS A 26 -74.13 -43.65 -9.53
N LEU A 27 -73.36 -44.11 -10.53
CA LEU A 27 -71.95 -43.71 -10.72
C LEU A 27 -71.82 -42.21 -10.96
N LYS A 28 -72.71 -41.64 -11.77
CA LYS A 28 -72.79 -40.20 -12.00
C LYS A 28 -73.04 -39.44 -10.68
N ASP A 29 -73.91 -39.93 -9.81
CA ASP A 29 -74.18 -39.29 -8.51
C ASP A 29 -72.96 -39.36 -7.58
N VAL A 30 -72.24 -40.49 -7.55
CA VAL A 30 -70.98 -40.64 -6.78
C VAL A 30 -69.90 -39.67 -7.27
N VAL A 31 -69.73 -39.54 -8.60
CA VAL A 31 -68.76 -38.59 -9.17
C VAL A 31 -69.16 -37.14 -8.87
N HIS A 32 -70.45 -36.81 -8.91
CA HIS A 32 -70.90 -35.46 -8.53
C HIS A 32 -70.60 -35.14 -7.07
N LEU A 33 -70.79 -36.08 -6.14
CA LEU A 33 -70.43 -35.91 -4.74
C LEU A 33 -68.93 -35.66 -4.57
N SER A 34 -68.08 -36.47 -5.21
CA SER A 34 -66.62 -36.28 -5.16
C SER A 34 -66.19 -34.94 -5.77
N MET A 35 -66.81 -34.51 -6.87
CA MET A 35 -66.53 -33.20 -7.46
C MET A 35 -66.90 -32.05 -6.52
N LEU A 36 -68.01 -32.16 -5.78
CA LEU A 36 -68.39 -31.16 -4.78
C LEU A 36 -67.39 -31.12 -3.61
N GLU A 37 -66.94 -32.28 -3.14
CA GLU A 37 -65.90 -32.36 -2.09
C GLU A 37 -64.59 -31.73 -2.53
N ILE A 38 -64.14 -32.01 -3.76
CA ILE A 38 -62.90 -31.41 -4.31
C ILE A 38 -63.07 -29.89 -4.46
N ARG A 39 -64.20 -29.42 -5.00
CA ARG A 39 -64.47 -27.97 -5.12
C ARG A 39 -64.51 -27.29 -3.75
N HIS A 40 -65.10 -27.92 -2.75
CA HIS A 40 -65.09 -27.43 -1.39
C HIS A 40 -63.67 -27.38 -0.83
N LYS A 41 -62.86 -28.44 -1.03
CA LYS A 41 -61.45 -28.47 -0.60
C LYS A 41 -60.60 -27.40 -1.28
N ILE A 42 -60.82 -27.14 -2.57
CA ILE A 42 -60.16 -26.07 -3.29
C ILE A 42 -60.54 -24.72 -2.67
N ALA A 43 -61.82 -24.46 -2.41
CA ALA A 43 -62.25 -23.22 -1.75
C ALA A 43 -61.69 -23.07 -0.33
N GLU A 44 -61.60 -24.14 0.46
CA GLU A 44 -60.94 -24.15 1.77
C GLU A 44 -59.45 -23.83 1.66
N LEU A 45 -58.75 -24.39 0.67
CA LEU A 45 -57.33 -24.14 0.44
C LEU A 45 -57.09 -22.71 -0.08
N GLU A 46 -57.93 -22.21 -0.97
CA GLU A 46 -57.89 -20.83 -1.48
C GLU A 46 -58.16 -19.81 -0.36
N THR A 47 -59.13 -20.07 0.51
CA THR A 47 -59.39 -19.23 1.70
C THR A 47 -58.24 -19.32 2.69
N SER A 48 -57.67 -20.50 2.93
CA SER A 48 -56.49 -20.68 3.79
C SER A 48 -55.25 -19.96 3.24
N LEU A 49 -55.06 -19.96 1.92
CA LEU A 49 -53.97 -19.26 1.22
C LEU A 49 -54.16 -17.74 1.29
N ASN A 50 -55.39 -17.26 1.08
CA ASN A 50 -55.73 -15.84 1.24
C ASN A 50 -55.69 -15.40 2.73
N SER A 51 -55.90 -16.33 3.66
CA SER A 51 -55.71 -16.12 5.10
C SER A 51 -54.24 -16.02 5.52
N ASP A 52 -53.27 -16.33 4.66
CA ASP A 52 -51.85 -16.01 4.90
C ASP A 52 -51.55 -14.49 4.73
N GLN A 53 -52.52 -13.71 4.20
CA GLN A 53 -52.58 -12.25 4.41
C GLN A 53 -53.32 -11.83 5.70
N GLY A 54 -53.91 -12.77 6.43
CA GLY A 54 -54.75 -12.56 7.60
C GLY A 54 -54.10 -12.98 8.93
N ARG A 55 -52.76 -12.94 9.06
CA ARG A 55 -52.12 -13.18 10.36
C ARG A 55 -52.39 -12.00 11.31
N PRO A 56 -52.59 -12.23 12.62
CA PRO A 56 -52.84 -11.16 13.59
C PRO A 56 -51.75 -10.07 13.51
N GLN A 57 -52.12 -8.78 13.58
CA GLN A 57 -51.21 -7.63 13.48
C GLN A 57 -49.93 -7.76 14.34
N HIS A 58 -49.99 -8.50 15.45
CA HIS A 58 -48.86 -8.75 16.34
C HIS A 58 -47.77 -9.68 15.76
N TYR A 59 -48.12 -10.60 14.85
CA TYR A 59 -47.16 -11.50 14.18
C TYR A 59 -46.68 -10.95 12.84
N GLN A 60 -47.42 -10.05 12.19
CA GLN A 60 -46.96 -9.32 11.00
C GLN A 60 -45.79 -8.39 11.35
N SER A 61 -45.84 -7.76 12.53
CA SER A 61 -44.78 -6.88 13.01
C SER A 61 -43.47 -7.63 13.23
N ALA A 62 -43.48 -8.79 13.92
CA ALA A 62 -42.27 -9.56 14.17
C ALA A 62 -41.62 -10.10 12.87
N VAL A 63 -42.42 -10.53 11.89
CA VAL A 63 -41.92 -11.01 10.58
C VAL A 63 -41.39 -9.85 9.73
N PHE A 64 -42.05 -8.69 9.73
CA PHE A 64 -41.54 -7.48 9.08
C PHE A 64 -40.25 -6.97 9.75
N ILE A 65 -40.19 -6.99 11.08
CA ILE A 65 -39.02 -6.59 11.88
C ILE A 65 -37.85 -7.55 11.62
N SER A 66 -38.07 -8.86 11.66
CA SER A 66 -37.03 -9.85 11.34
C SER A 66 -36.55 -9.71 9.88
N GLY A 67 -37.49 -9.46 8.96
CA GLY A 67 -37.22 -9.12 7.57
C GLY A 67 -36.32 -7.88 7.41
N SER A 68 -36.58 -6.84 8.21
CA SER A 68 -35.79 -5.62 8.21
C SER A 68 -34.41 -5.80 8.87
N GLU A 69 -34.30 -6.65 9.89
CA GLU A 69 -33.06 -6.84 10.65
C GLU A 69 -31.99 -7.56 9.83
N TRP A 70 -32.34 -8.67 9.14
CA TRP A 70 -31.35 -9.37 8.30
C TRP A 70 -30.85 -8.48 7.17
N LYS A 71 -31.71 -7.62 6.64
CA LYS A 71 -31.37 -6.66 5.59
C LYS A 71 -30.38 -5.62 6.11
N VAL A 72 -30.66 -5.02 7.27
CA VAL A 72 -29.74 -4.07 7.92
C VAL A 72 -28.40 -4.74 8.24
N ARG A 73 -28.39 -5.98 8.73
CA ARG A 73 -27.15 -6.74 8.97
C ARG A 73 -26.37 -6.99 7.69
N TYR A 74 -27.06 -7.37 6.61
CA TYR A 74 -26.45 -7.61 5.30
C TYR A 74 -25.84 -6.31 4.73
N GLU A 75 -26.57 -5.20 4.79
CA GLU A 75 -26.09 -3.88 4.33
C GLU A 75 -24.87 -3.42 5.14
N THR A 76 -24.92 -3.57 6.47
CA THR A 76 -23.79 -3.27 7.36
C THR A 76 -22.56 -4.14 7.02
N GLN A 77 -22.79 -5.42 6.72
CA GLN A 77 -21.71 -6.34 6.34
C GLN A 77 -21.09 -5.96 4.99
N LEU A 78 -21.89 -5.54 4.02
CA LEU A 78 -21.37 -5.03 2.75
C LEU A 78 -20.50 -3.80 2.95
N GLU A 79 -20.92 -2.86 3.79
CA GLU A 79 -20.14 -1.65 4.09
C GLU A 79 -18.82 -1.99 4.81
N LEU A 80 -18.85 -2.90 5.79
CA LEU A 80 -17.64 -3.40 6.45
C LEU A 80 -16.69 -4.06 5.43
N ASN A 81 -17.23 -4.88 4.53
CA ASN A 81 -16.44 -5.55 3.50
C ASN A 81 -15.78 -4.54 2.54
N ASP A 82 -16.50 -3.51 2.09
CA ASP A 82 -15.94 -2.43 1.26
C ASP A 82 -14.79 -1.70 1.99
N GLN A 83 -14.95 -1.42 3.29
CA GLN A 83 -13.88 -0.84 4.10
C GLN A 83 -12.67 -1.77 4.21
N LEU A 84 -12.88 -3.07 4.40
CA LEU A 84 -11.81 -4.07 4.45
C LEU A 84 -11.08 -4.19 3.09
N GLU A 85 -11.81 -4.17 1.98
CA GLU A 85 -11.22 -4.19 0.63
C GLU A 85 -10.34 -2.95 0.40
N LYS A 86 -10.82 -1.77 0.79
CA LYS A 86 -10.03 -0.52 0.76
C LYS A 86 -8.77 -0.63 1.62
N GLN A 87 -8.87 -1.20 2.82
CA GLN A 87 -7.71 -1.45 3.69
C GLN A 87 -6.72 -2.42 3.05
N ILE A 88 -7.19 -3.52 2.45
CA ILE A 88 -6.36 -4.50 1.75
C ILE A 88 -5.59 -3.82 0.61
N VAL A 89 -6.26 -3.02 -0.20
CA VAL A 89 -5.60 -2.27 -1.29
C VAL A 89 -4.57 -1.28 -0.74
N SER A 90 -4.92 -0.50 0.28
CA SER A 90 -3.99 0.45 0.91
C SER A 90 -2.76 -0.23 1.51
N LEU A 91 -2.96 -1.38 2.19
CA LEU A 91 -1.88 -2.16 2.77
C LEU A 91 -0.99 -2.76 1.68
N LYS A 92 -1.56 -3.31 0.60
CA LYS A 92 -0.80 -3.81 -0.55
C LYS A 92 0.05 -2.71 -1.19
N GLU A 93 -0.51 -1.51 -1.36
CA GLU A 93 0.24 -0.37 -1.90
C GLU A 93 1.38 0.08 -0.98
N LYS A 94 1.13 0.14 0.35
CA LYS A 94 2.17 0.43 1.35
C LYS A 94 3.26 -0.63 1.36
N MET A 95 2.88 -1.90 1.25
CA MET A 95 3.83 -3.01 1.13
C MET A 95 4.69 -2.84 -0.12
N GLU A 96 4.10 -2.51 -1.28
CA GLU A 96 4.85 -2.33 -2.52
C GLU A 96 5.82 -1.15 -2.45
N LYS A 97 5.44 -0.05 -1.79
CA LYS A 97 6.33 1.09 -1.52
C LYS A 97 7.53 0.71 -0.64
N VAL A 98 7.32 -0.11 0.39
CA VAL A 98 8.40 -0.63 1.26
C VAL A 98 9.22 -1.70 0.54
N ARG A 99 8.58 -2.46 -0.36
CA ARG A 99 9.17 -3.50 -1.22
C ARG A 99 9.87 -2.95 -2.46
N GLY A 100 9.94 -1.63 -2.67
CA GLY A 100 10.88 -1.05 -3.63
C GLY A 100 12.22 -1.78 -3.52
N ASN A 101 12.73 -2.32 -4.64
CA ASN A 101 13.58 -3.51 -4.70
C ASN A 101 14.48 -3.67 -3.46
N PRO A 102 14.14 -4.56 -2.49
CA PRO A 102 14.96 -4.76 -1.30
C PRO A 102 16.35 -5.29 -1.67
N SER A 103 16.53 -5.79 -2.91
CA SER A 103 17.84 -6.02 -3.46
C SER A 103 18.63 -4.71 -3.45
N ASP A 104 18.22 -3.64 -4.13
CA ASP A 104 19.09 -2.47 -4.36
C ASP A 104 19.65 -1.79 -3.11
N ARG A 105 18.87 -1.68 -2.02
CA ARG A 105 19.35 -1.02 -0.79
C ARG A 105 20.34 -1.85 0.02
N LEU A 106 20.28 -3.18 -0.10
CA LEU A 106 21.13 -4.13 0.62
C LEU A 106 21.95 -5.03 -0.33
N SER A 107 21.96 -4.71 -1.62
CA SER A 107 22.58 -5.53 -2.69
C SER A 107 24.07 -5.61 -2.44
N SER A 108 24.68 -4.47 -2.08
CA SER A 108 26.08 -4.40 -1.69
C SER A 108 26.37 -5.29 -0.47
N ILE A 109 25.52 -5.27 0.56
CA ILE A 109 25.70 -6.06 1.78
C ILE A 109 25.52 -7.56 1.51
N ARG A 110 24.47 -7.95 0.79
CA ARG A 110 24.21 -9.35 0.43
C ARG A 110 25.29 -9.94 -0.47
N ALA A 111 25.96 -9.13 -1.28
CA ALA A 111 27.11 -9.59 -2.08
C ALA A 111 28.24 -10.09 -1.16
N TYR A 112 28.47 -9.43 -0.03
CA TYR A 112 29.44 -9.86 0.97
C TYR A 112 28.95 -11.06 1.78
N GLU A 113 27.68 -11.13 2.17
CA GLU A 113 27.10 -12.27 2.90
C GLU A 113 27.16 -13.60 2.11
N LYS A 114 27.07 -13.53 0.78
CA LYS A 114 27.10 -14.70 -0.11
C LYS A 114 28.51 -15.18 -0.44
N MET A 115 29.55 -14.42 -0.09
CA MET A 115 30.93 -14.81 -0.37
C MET A 115 31.47 -15.78 0.67
N PRO A 116 32.36 -16.71 0.28
CA PRO A 116 33.12 -17.52 1.22
C PRO A 116 33.91 -16.64 2.21
N VAL A 117 34.04 -17.12 3.44
CA VAL A 117 34.74 -16.40 4.52
C VAL A 117 36.20 -16.16 4.17
N GLU A 118 36.83 -17.07 3.43
CA GLU A 118 38.20 -16.96 2.93
C GLU A 118 38.33 -15.79 1.96
N SER A 119 37.40 -15.63 1.02
CA SER A 119 37.35 -14.51 0.07
C SER A 119 37.07 -13.18 0.78
N LEU A 120 36.24 -13.21 1.83
CA LEU A 120 35.98 -12.03 2.64
C LEU A 120 37.25 -11.55 3.36
N ASN A 121 38.03 -12.50 3.91
CA ASN A 121 39.28 -12.21 4.60
C ASN A 121 40.38 -11.68 3.67
N THR A 122 40.47 -12.19 2.44
CA THR A 122 41.43 -11.67 1.46
C THR A 122 41.06 -10.26 1.02
N LEU A 123 39.76 -10.00 0.77
CA LEU A 123 39.25 -8.68 0.45
C LEU A 123 39.51 -7.68 1.59
N LEU A 124 39.27 -8.07 2.84
CA LEU A 124 39.52 -7.23 4.00
C LEU A 124 41.00 -6.81 4.09
N LYS A 125 41.93 -7.76 3.96
CA LYS A 125 43.37 -7.48 3.96
C LYS A 125 43.79 -6.51 2.85
N GLN A 126 43.19 -6.64 1.67
CA GLN A 126 43.44 -5.75 0.54
C GLN A 126 42.95 -4.33 0.83
N LEU A 127 41.71 -4.19 1.29
CA LEU A 127 41.13 -2.89 1.66
C LEU A 127 41.89 -2.20 2.79
N GLU A 128 42.38 -2.95 3.78
CA GLU A 128 43.23 -2.41 4.83
C GLU A 128 44.56 -1.87 4.30
N LYS A 129 45.17 -2.54 3.31
CA LYS A 129 46.40 -2.09 2.65
C LYS A 129 46.14 -0.81 1.84
N GLU A 130 45.06 -0.77 1.08
CA GLU A 130 44.66 0.41 0.31
C GLU A 130 44.37 1.61 1.21
N LYS A 131 43.63 1.40 2.32
CA LYS A 131 43.40 2.43 3.33
C LYS A 131 44.71 3.02 3.84
N ARG A 132 45.66 2.19 4.28
CA ARG A 132 46.97 2.66 4.78
C ARG A 132 47.75 3.42 3.70
N SER A 133 47.70 2.95 2.44
CA SER A 133 48.35 3.62 1.32
C SER A 133 47.76 5.01 1.06
N LEU A 134 46.44 5.13 1.03
CA LEU A 134 45.75 6.41 0.82
C LEU A 134 45.98 7.37 1.98
N GLU A 135 45.94 6.88 3.22
CA GLU A 135 46.25 7.69 4.40
C GLU A 135 47.69 8.26 4.35
N ASN A 136 48.66 7.48 3.86
CA ASN A 136 50.03 7.95 3.67
C ASN A 136 50.11 8.99 2.55
N GLN A 137 49.45 8.76 1.40
CA GLN A 137 49.39 9.74 0.32
C GLN A 137 48.80 11.08 0.78
N VAL A 138 47.73 11.05 1.58
CA VAL A 138 47.13 12.26 2.15
C VAL A 138 48.14 13.02 3.02
N LYS A 139 48.94 12.32 3.84
CA LYS A 139 49.99 12.94 4.65
C LYS A 139 51.09 13.55 3.78
N ASP A 140 51.53 12.85 2.75
CA ASP A 140 52.59 13.31 1.84
C ASP A 140 52.14 14.56 1.07
N TYR A 141 50.90 14.56 0.56
CA TYR A 141 50.34 15.73 -0.11
C TYR A 141 50.14 16.91 0.85
N ALA A 142 49.70 16.66 2.09
CA ALA A 142 49.59 17.71 3.09
C ALA A 142 50.95 18.34 3.40
N LEU A 143 52.00 17.53 3.56
CA LEU A 143 53.37 18.02 3.79
C LEU A 143 53.89 18.83 2.59
N LYS A 144 53.69 18.33 1.37
CA LYS A 144 54.12 19.01 0.15
C LYS A 144 53.44 20.36 -0.02
N LEU A 145 52.11 20.40 0.19
CA LEU A 145 51.33 21.63 0.12
C LEU A 145 51.79 22.68 1.15
N GLU A 146 52.09 22.24 2.38
CA GLU A 146 52.62 23.11 3.44
C GLU A 146 53.99 23.70 3.08
N GLN A 147 54.88 22.89 2.49
CA GLN A 147 56.18 23.34 2.02
C GLN A 147 56.06 24.34 0.86
N GLU A 148 55.18 24.06 -0.10
CA GLU A 148 54.91 24.94 -1.25
C GLU A 148 54.29 26.27 -0.80
N SER A 149 53.31 26.25 0.11
CA SER A 149 52.72 27.44 0.71
C SER A 149 53.79 28.31 1.40
N LYS A 150 54.66 27.70 2.21
CA LYS A 150 55.77 28.40 2.85
C LYS A 150 56.74 29.01 1.84
N ALA A 151 57.08 28.28 0.77
CA ALA A 151 57.94 28.79 -0.29
C ALA A 151 57.31 29.98 -1.02
N TYR A 152 56.04 29.86 -1.40
CA TYR A 152 55.27 30.94 -2.02
C TYR A 152 55.24 32.20 -1.15
N HIS A 153 54.97 32.06 0.15
CA HIS A 153 54.93 33.20 1.06
C HIS A 153 56.29 33.88 1.23
N ARG A 154 57.40 33.12 1.25
CA ARG A 154 58.75 33.70 1.27
C ARG A 154 59.02 34.54 0.03
N THR A 155 58.88 33.96 -1.16
CA THR A 155 59.14 34.65 -2.44
C THR A 155 58.20 35.85 -2.64
N ASN A 156 56.92 35.73 -2.25
CA ASN A 156 55.98 36.84 -2.37
C ASN A 156 56.29 37.98 -1.38
N ASN A 157 56.81 37.67 -0.20
CA ASN A 157 57.26 38.69 0.75
C ASN A 157 58.51 39.41 0.22
N GLU A 158 59.47 38.68 -0.34
CA GLU A 158 60.65 39.27 -1.01
C GLU A 158 60.22 40.20 -2.17
N ARG A 159 59.29 39.75 -3.02
CA ARG A 159 58.73 40.60 -4.09
C ARG A 159 58.11 41.89 -3.55
N ARG A 160 57.35 41.80 -2.45
CA ARG A 160 56.74 42.98 -1.80
C ARG A 160 57.79 43.93 -1.23
N MET A 161 58.86 43.40 -0.66
CA MET A 161 59.99 44.19 -0.18
C MET A 161 60.66 44.96 -1.33
N TYR A 162 60.99 44.29 -2.43
CA TYR A 162 61.58 44.95 -3.61
C TYR A 162 60.67 46.03 -4.21
N ILE A 163 59.36 45.79 -4.31
CA ILE A 163 58.41 46.79 -4.80
C ILE A 163 58.38 48.02 -3.89
N ALA A 164 58.43 47.82 -2.57
CA ALA A 164 58.45 48.91 -1.60
C ALA A 164 59.75 49.71 -1.67
N GLU A 165 60.89 49.06 -1.92
CA GLU A 165 62.19 49.71 -2.11
C GLU A 165 62.23 50.53 -3.41
N ILE A 166 61.81 49.96 -4.54
CA ILE A 166 61.70 50.68 -5.82
C ILE A 166 60.78 51.89 -5.69
N SER A 167 59.66 51.76 -4.96
CA SER A 167 58.73 52.87 -4.74
C SER A 167 59.36 53.99 -3.89
N GLN A 168 60.19 53.66 -2.91
CA GLN A 168 60.94 54.63 -2.11
C GLN A 168 62.01 55.34 -2.95
N VAL A 169 62.79 54.60 -3.75
CA VAL A 169 63.81 55.16 -4.65
C VAL A 169 63.16 56.09 -5.68
N ASN A 170 62.08 55.64 -6.32
CA ASN A 170 61.33 56.43 -7.29
C ASN A 170 60.70 57.70 -6.67
N SER A 171 60.31 57.66 -5.39
CA SER A 171 59.83 58.84 -4.67
C SER A 171 60.96 59.79 -4.26
N SER A 172 62.18 59.27 -4.11
CA SER A 172 63.37 60.03 -3.73
C SER A 172 64.03 60.72 -4.93
N ASP A 173 64.01 60.08 -6.11
CA ASP A 173 64.56 60.61 -7.38
C ASP A 173 63.71 61.73 -8.01
N LEU A 174 62.44 61.87 -7.63
CA LEU A 174 61.53 62.87 -8.19
C LEU A 174 61.35 64.14 -7.37
N GLY A 175 62.05 64.32 -6.23
CA GLY A 175 62.08 65.61 -5.53
C GLY A 175 60.72 66.21 -5.14
N LEU A 176 59.64 65.42 -5.08
CA LEU A 176 58.34 65.85 -4.58
C LEU A 176 58.02 65.15 -3.26
N SER A 177 58.47 65.79 -2.19
CA SER A 177 57.92 65.59 -0.84
C SER A 177 56.41 65.82 -0.84
N HIS A 178 55.62 64.76 -0.65
CA HIS A 178 54.28 64.85 -0.07
C HIS A 178 54.21 63.92 1.15
N PRO A 179 53.86 64.43 2.36
CA PRO A 179 53.81 63.62 3.56
C PRO A 179 52.48 62.88 3.61
N ALA A 180 52.45 61.61 3.19
CA ALA A 180 51.32 60.74 3.43
C ALA A 180 51.47 60.04 4.79
N LYS A 181 50.46 60.25 5.61
CA LYS A 181 50.40 60.00 7.05
C LYS A 181 50.51 58.51 7.38
N HIS A 182 51.39 58.21 8.34
CA HIS A 182 51.18 57.32 9.47
C HIS A 182 50.16 56.17 9.27
N THR A 183 50.63 54.99 8.86
CA THR A 183 49.94 53.73 9.17
C THR A 183 50.87 52.89 10.04
N ARG A 184 50.86 53.17 11.34
CA ARG A 184 51.46 52.27 12.33
C ARG A 184 50.54 51.07 12.53
N GLN A 185 51.21 49.93 12.70
CA GLN A 185 50.74 48.73 13.42
C GLN A 185 49.90 47.71 12.63
N TRP A 186 50.61 46.84 11.89
CA TRP A 186 50.23 45.43 11.84
C TRP A 186 51.18 44.65 12.73
N LYS A 187 50.74 44.46 13.97
CA LYS A 187 51.38 43.61 14.97
C LYS A 187 51.47 42.20 14.37
N VAL A 188 52.69 41.72 14.14
CA VAL A 188 52.95 40.31 13.84
C VAL A 188 52.67 39.53 15.12
N SER A 189 51.40 39.18 15.33
CA SER A 189 50.99 38.19 16.30
C SER A 189 50.69 36.92 15.54
N GLY A 190 51.71 36.07 15.43
CA GLY A 190 51.46 34.65 15.28
C GLY A 190 50.63 34.19 16.48
N LEU A 191 49.48 33.62 16.20
CA LEU A 191 48.99 32.33 16.69
C LEU A 191 47.48 32.26 16.47
N ASN A 192 47.06 31.15 15.87
CA ASN A 192 45.79 30.52 16.16
C ASN A 192 44.52 31.28 15.70
N GLN A 193 44.37 31.49 14.39
CA GLN A 193 43.03 31.51 13.82
C GLN A 193 42.74 30.13 13.26
N PHE A 194 42.20 29.31 14.15
CA PHE A 194 41.33 28.19 13.85
C PHE A 194 40.62 28.42 12.52
N SER A 195 40.94 27.57 11.54
CA SER A 195 40.06 27.30 10.42
C SER A 195 38.69 26.97 11.03
N LYS A 196 37.75 27.92 10.97
CA LYS A 196 36.32 27.64 11.13
C LYS A 196 35.95 26.70 10.00
N ARG A 197 36.18 25.41 10.23
CA ARG A 197 35.38 24.36 9.62
C ARG A 197 33.94 24.78 9.84
N GLN A 198 33.18 24.90 8.75
CA GLN A 198 31.73 24.73 8.84
C GLN A 198 31.52 23.45 9.66
N GLN A 199 31.05 23.62 10.90
CA GLN A 199 30.38 22.55 11.59
C GLN A 199 29.17 22.23 10.72
N MET A 200 29.23 21.09 10.05
CA MET A 200 28.01 20.43 9.60
C MET A 200 27.18 20.19 10.87
N ASP A 201 25.95 20.70 10.85
CA ASP A 201 25.00 20.41 11.92
C ASP A 201 24.93 18.90 12.15
N PRO A 202 24.91 18.42 13.41
CA PRO A 202 24.64 17.02 13.68
C PRO A 202 23.27 16.66 13.11
N LEU A 203 23.23 15.61 12.28
CA LEU A 203 21.99 15.01 11.79
C LEU A 203 21.02 14.77 12.97
N PRO A 204 19.72 15.05 12.81
CA PRO A 204 18.76 14.85 13.88
C PRO A 204 18.76 13.38 14.30
N ARG A 205 19.11 13.13 15.57
CA ARG A 205 18.98 11.80 16.19
C ARG A 205 17.52 11.38 16.14
N MET A 206 17.28 10.24 15.52
CA MET A 206 16.00 9.55 15.53
C MET A 206 15.63 9.24 16.98
N LYS A 207 14.46 9.72 17.43
CA LYS A 207 13.95 9.43 18.77
C LYS A 207 13.57 7.95 18.82
N GLU A 208 14.22 7.20 19.70
CA GLU A 208 13.79 5.84 20.06
C GLU A 208 12.38 5.93 20.66
N SER A 209 11.39 5.40 19.95
CA SER A 209 10.07 5.17 20.52
C SER A 209 10.19 3.99 21.47
N LEU A 210 10.11 4.26 22.78
CA LEU A 210 9.93 3.25 23.80
C LEU A 210 8.61 2.51 23.54
N VAL A 211 8.68 1.37 22.84
CA VAL A 211 7.61 0.39 22.82
C VAL A 211 7.60 -0.23 24.21
N LYS A 212 6.67 0.22 25.07
CA LYS A 212 6.34 -0.49 26.30
C LYS A 212 5.61 -1.77 25.89
N THR A 213 6.32 -2.88 25.92
CA THR A 213 5.72 -4.21 25.99
C THR A 213 5.04 -4.33 27.35
N TYR A 214 3.71 -4.31 27.36
CA TYR A 214 2.95 -4.86 28.48
C TYR A 214 2.98 -6.39 28.31
N VAL A 215 3.56 -7.06 29.30
CA VAL A 215 3.38 -8.50 29.55
C VAL A 215 2.07 -8.68 30.30
#